data_AF-A0A2M7BH99-F1
#
_entry.id   AF-A0A2M7BH99-F1
#
_cell.length_a   1.000
_cell.length_b   1.000
_cell.length_c   1.000
_cell.angle_alpha   90.00
_cell.angle_beta   90.00
_cell.angle_gamma   90.00
#
_symmetry.space_group_name_H-M   'P 1'
#
loop_
_entity.id
_entity.type
_entity.pdbx_description
1 polymer ?
#
loop_
_entity_poly.entity_id
_entity_poly.type
_entity_poly.pdbx_seq_one_letter_code
_entity_poly.pdbx_strand_id
1 'polypeptide(L)'
;MALDMDAIGKKIGPIKKDYTWKDVILYAIGVGAGVEELDYTYEKNLKVIPSFSIASIFNFLGELGVASNVNLAGILHGEQDLIFHNPIPTSGTLTTEGKITHYYDKGPKGALVVGESDTFHSNGQRLFTNIVTVFARLDGGFGGENAPPNVVAFPEREPDFSVDAAPSPNQPLVYRLSGDIFQLHVDPEFAKMVGFEKPIMHGLCTHGFACRALMASLTPGKPELVRRLACRFSKTLYPGDPIRTLIWKASEGKALWRTINTRTNDTVIDNGVFEYGEIPKDEIRFDGRVAVITGAGGGLGRVYALGLARRGAKIVVNDFGGARDGAGEGSTMPAQKVVDEIRAAGGLAVANYDNVATAEGGEGIVKSALDAFGTVDILINNAGILRDKNILKMEPETWQAVLDVHLQGAYHVTKPAFAVMKERGYGRIVMTTSAAGLYGNFGQTNYSAAKMALVGFMNTLKLEGAKYDIKVNTVAPVAASRLMADIIPPEILEKMKPEFVAPLVLFLSSEKCPVTGRIYNAGVGFYNRAAVMTTSGTVIGDGKKVPTVEEVGAAWEKIVSLKGAREYGQLSDLMGDMLTAFAPKPEKIT
;
A
#
# COMPACT_ATOMS: atom_id res chain seq x y z
N MET A 1 -26.83 23.91 -22.91
CA MET A 1 -27.34 23.55 -21.57
C MET A 1 -26.23 23.89 -20.58
N ALA A 2 -26.53 24.14 -19.31
CA ALA A 2 -25.48 24.35 -18.32
C ALA A 2 -24.94 22.98 -17.84
N LEU A 3 -23.63 22.90 -17.60
CA LEU A 3 -23.00 21.73 -16.96
C LEU A 3 -23.65 21.44 -15.60
N ASP A 4 -23.81 20.16 -15.27
CA ASP A 4 -24.32 19.73 -13.96
C ASP A 4 -23.18 19.74 -12.93
N MET A 5 -23.07 20.81 -12.14
CA MET A 5 -22.05 20.94 -11.10
C MET A 5 -22.23 19.93 -9.95
N ASP A 6 -23.45 19.45 -9.72
CA ASP A 6 -23.72 18.45 -8.68
C ASP A 6 -23.24 17.05 -9.09
N ALA A 7 -22.76 16.87 -10.31
CA ALA A 7 -22.24 15.59 -10.79
C ALA A 7 -20.86 15.22 -10.23
N ILE A 8 -20.11 16.20 -9.69
CA ILE A 8 -18.80 15.94 -9.08
C ILE A 8 -18.94 14.94 -7.92
N GLY A 9 -18.13 13.89 -7.95
CA GLY A 9 -18.10 12.86 -6.92
C GLY A 9 -19.21 11.81 -7.02
N LYS A 10 -20.26 12.04 -7.83
CA LYS A 10 -21.32 11.03 -8.06
C LYS A 10 -20.76 9.84 -8.85
N LYS A 11 -21.20 8.64 -8.46
CA LYS A 11 -20.77 7.39 -9.08
C LYS A 11 -21.34 7.25 -10.50
N ILE A 12 -20.46 6.91 -11.44
CA ILE A 12 -20.77 6.49 -12.81
C ILE A 12 -20.44 5.00 -12.94
N GLY A 13 -21.36 4.21 -13.50
CA GLY A 13 -21.24 2.76 -13.62
C GLY A 13 -21.84 1.98 -12.43
N PRO A 14 -21.69 0.64 -12.39
CA PRO A 14 -20.73 -0.14 -13.18
C PRO A 14 -21.16 -0.32 -14.64
N ILE A 15 -20.24 -0.04 -15.57
CA ILE A 15 -20.39 -0.26 -17.00
C ILE A 15 -19.69 -1.56 -17.35
N LYS A 16 -20.40 -2.51 -17.97
CA LYS A 16 -19.83 -3.79 -18.37
C LYS A 16 -19.62 -3.85 -19.88
N LYS A 17 -18.48 -4.42 -20.31
CA LYS A 17 -18.19 -4.71 -21.72
C LYS A 17 -17.53 -6.08 -21.83
N ASP A 18 -18.20 -7.00 -22.51
CA ASP A 18 -17.60 -8.26 -22.90
C ASP A 18 -16.70 -8.06 -24.12
N TYR A 19 -15.60 -8.80 -24.14
CA TYR A 19 -14.66 -8.80 -25.25
C TYR A 19 -14.01 -10.17 -25.38
N THR A 20 -13.57 -10.46 -26.61
CA THR A 20 -12.91 -11.69 -27.00
C THR A 20 -11.57 -11.38 -27.66
N TRP A 21 -10.82 -12.44 -27.97
CA TRP A 21 -9.57 -12.31 -28.72
C TRP A 21 -9.78 -11.63 -30.09
N LYS A 22 -10.99 -11.72 -30.67
CA LYS A 22 -11.33 -11.05 -31.94
C LYS A 22 -11.34 -9.54 -31.79
N ASP A 23 -11.87 -9.03 -30.68
CA ASP A 23 -11.93 -7.60 -30.38
C ASP A 23 -10.51 -7.04 -30.13
N VAL A 24 -9.66 -7.82 -29.48
CA VAL A 24 -8.24 -7.51 -29.27
C VAL A 24 -7.51 -7.38 -30.61
N ILE A 25 -7.66 -8.35 -31.52
CA ILE A 25 -7.02 -8.32 -32.85
C ILE A 25 -7.59 -7.19 -33.71
N LEU A 26 -8.92 -7.00 -33.70
CA LEU A 26 -9.57 -5.91 -34.43
C LEU A 26 -9.03 -4.55 -34.00
N TYR A 27 -8.87 -4.34 -32.70
CA TYR A 27 -8.25 -3.14 -32.18
C TYR A 27 -6.79 -3.00 -32.62
N ALA A 28 -5.99 -4.06 -32.52
CA ALA A 28 -4.58 -4.03 -32.91
C ALA A 28 -4.41 -3.59 -34.37
N ILE A 29 -5.18 -4.16 -35.30
CA ILE A 29 -5.22 -3.76 -36.71
C ILE A 29 -5.75 -2.33 -36.85
N GLY A 30 -6.76 -1.96 -36.06
CA GLY A 30 -7.32 -0.61 -35.96
C GLY A 30 -6.30 0.47 -35.55
N VAL A 31 -5.18 0.09 -34.92
CA VAL A 31 -4.06 0.99 -34.60
C VAL A 31 -2.79 0.66 -35.40
N GLY A 32 -2.96 -0.03 -36.52
CA GLY A 32 -1.94 -0.27 -37.55
C GLY A 32 -1.01 -1.44 -37.29
N ALA A 33 -1.34 -2.37 -36.39
CA ALA A 33 -0.58 -3.62 -36.24
C ALA A 33 -0.70 -4.44 -37.53
N GLY A 34 0.43 -4.99 -37.96
CA GLY A 34 0.55 -5.65 -39.28
C GLY A 34 1.15 -7.05 -39.20
N VAL A 35 1.53 -7.57 -40.37
CA VAL A 35 2.08 -8.93 -40.54
C VAL A 35 3.38 -9.18 -39.78
N GLU A 36 4.12 -8.13 -39.44
CA GLU A 36 5.37 -8.20 -38.66
C GLU A 36 5.13 -8.26 -37.15
N GLU A 37 3.89 -8.13 -36.70
CA GLU A 37 3.50 -8.08 -35.28
C GLU A 37 2.47 -9.17 -34.95
N LEU A 38 2.78 -10.41 -35.32
CA LEU A 38 1.90 -11.56 -35.09
C LEU A 38 1.54 -11.77 -33.61
N ASP A 39 2.38 -11.32 -32.68
CA ASP A 39 2.07 -11.30 -31.24
C ASP A 39 0.80 -10.47 -30.90
N TYR A 40 0.34 -9.58 -31.79
CA TYR A 40 -0.88 -8.78 -31.62
C TYR A 40 -2.00 -9.12 -32.63
N THR A 41 -1.69 -9.86 -33.69
CA THR A 41 -2.63 -10.13 -34.79
C THR A 41 -2.90 -11.62 -35.02
N TYR A 42 -2.30 -12.52 -34.23
CA TYR A 42 -2.48 -13.96 -34.35
C TYR A 42 -2.78 -14.61 -32.98
N GLU A 43 -3.86 -15.40 -32.92
CA GLU A 43 -4.46 -15.91 -31.68
C GLU A 43 -3.57 -16.89 -30.90
N LYS A 44 -2.52 -17.46 -31.50
CA LYS A 44 -1.70 -18.50 -30.88
C LYS A 44 -0.95 -18.03 -29.62
N ASN A 45 -0.38 -16.82 -29.66
CA ASN A 45 0.40 -16.23 -28.56
C ASN A 45 -0.04 -14.76 -28.34
N LEU A 46 -1.33 -14.51 -28.50
CA LEU A 46 -1.88 -13.16 -28.55
C LEU A 46 -1.59 -12.38 -27.26
N LYS A 47 -0.98 -11.22 -27.43
CA LYS A 47 -0.78 -10.21 -26.41
C LYS A 47 -1.70 -9.04 -26.68
N VAL A 48 -2.04 -8.29 -25.63
CA VAL A 48 -2.91 -7.12 -25.74
C VAL A 48 -2.07 -5.86 -25.74
N ILE A 49 -2.26 -5.01 -26.76
CA ILE A 49 -1.68 -3.66 -26.77
C ILE A 49 -2.38 -2.86 -25.66
N PRO A 50 -1.68 -2.25 -24.69
CA PRO A 50 -2.29 -1.61 -23.53
C PRO A 50 -3.33 -0.53 -23.88
N SER A 51 -3.15 0.19 -24.99
CA SER A 51 -4.13 1.17 -25.48
C SER A 51 -5.50 0.56 -25.84
N PHE A 52 -5.65 -0.78 -25.90
CA PHE A 52 -6.94 -1.48 -25.99
C PHE A 52 -7.90 -1.11 -24.85
N SER A 53 -7.40 -0.58 -23.73
CA SER A 53 -8.20 0.06 -22.67
C SER A 53 -9.30 0.97 -23.21
N ILE A 54 -9.10 1.57 -24.39
CA ILE A 54 -10.10 2.39 -25.04
C ILE A 54 -11.46 1.72 -25.23
N ALA A 55 -11.48 0.39 -25.33
CA ALA A 55 -12.71 -0.38 -25.43
C ALA A 55 -13.69 -0.06 -24.28
N SER A 56 -13.21 0.17 -23.05
CA SER A 56 -14.07 0.57 -21.92
C SER A 56 -14.20 2.10 -21.77
N ILE A 57 -13.20 2.86 -22.20
CA ILE A 57 -13.17 4.34 -22.09
C ILE A 57 -14.35 4.97 -22.84
N PHE A 58 -14.69 4.49 -24.05
CA PHE A 58 -15.80 5.08 -24.81
C PHE A 58 -17.16 4.93 -24.13
N ASN A 59 -17.43 3.77 -23.54
CA ASN A 59 -18.67 3.59 -22.80
C ASN A 59 -18.73 4.52 -21.58
N PHE A 60 -17.60 4.68 -20.88
CA PHE A 60 -17.49 5.62 -19.77
C PHE A 60 -17.62 7.09 -20.20
N LEU A 61 -17.04 7.47 -21.34
CA LEU A 61 -17.17 8.82 -21.89
C LEU A 61 -18.61 9.18 -22.25
N GLY A 62 -19.38 8.22 -22.78
CA GLY A 62 -20.81 8.42 -23.01
C GLY A 62 -21.56 8.75 -21.72
N GLU A 63 -21.38 7.94 -20.67
CA GLU A 63 -21.99 8.16 -19.36
C GLU A 63 -21.51 9.44 -18.67
N LEU A 64 -20.22 9.79 -18.81
CA LEU A 64 -19.66 11.06 -18.35
C LEU A 64 -20.32 12.25 -19.06
N GLY A 65 -20.57 12.13 -20.36
CA GLY A 65 -21.28 13.13 -21.14
C GLY A 65 -22.71 13.34 -20.63
N VAL A 66 -23.44 12.25 -20.38
CA VAL A 66 -24.79 12.29 -19.81
C VAL A 66 -24.77 12.91 -18.41
N ALA A 67 -23.89 12.41 -17.53
CA ALA A 67 -23.80 12.86 -16.14
C ALA A 67 -23.41 14.33 -16.01
N SER A 68 -22.58 14.84 -16.92
CA SER A 68 -22.14 16.24 -16.92
C SER A 68 -23.12 17.21 -17.57
N ASN A 69 -24.13 16.72 -18.30
CA ASN A 69 -25.03 17.53 -19.12
C ASN A 69 -24.29 18.44 -20.14
N VAL A 70 -23.11 18.00 -20.59
CA VAL A 70 -22.25 18.74 -21.52
C VAL A 70 -22.88 18.83 -22.92
N ASN A 71 -22.63 19.94 -23.62
CA ASN A 71 -23.10 20.08 -25.00
C ASN A 71 -22.27 19.21 -25.96
N LEU A 72 -22.85 18.08 -26.35
CA LEU A 72 -22.21 17.09 -27.23
C LEU A 72 -21.70 17.66 -28.57
N ALA A 73 -22.32 18.73 -29.10
CA ALA A 73 -21.88 19.36 -30.35
C ALA A 73 -20.52 20.08 -30.24
N GLY A 74 -20.11 20.43 -29.01
CA GLY A 74 -18.89 21.18 -28.72
C GLY A 74 -17.70 20.34 -28.24
N ILE A 75 -17.90 19.02 -28.04
CA ILE A 75 -16.94 18.15 -27.36
C ILE A 75 -15.72 17.82 -28.22
N LEU A 76 -14.55 17.98 -27.62
CA LEU A 76 -13.28 17.45 -28.10
C LEU A 76 -12.61 16.63 -27.00
N HIS A 77 -11.91 15.56 -27.38
CA HIS A 77 -11.06 14.82 -26.45
C HIS A 77 -9.80 15.64 -26.17
N GLY A 78 -9.60 16.11 -24.95
CA GLY A 78 -8.51 17.02 -24.58
C GLY A 78 -7.26 16.28 -24.13
N GLU A 79 -7.36 15.57 -23.00
CA GLU A 79 -6.25 14.83 -22.40
C GLU A 79 -6.66 13.40 -22.06
N GLN A 80 -5.67 12.52 -22.06
CA GLN A 80 -5.82 11.10 -21.76
C GLN A 80 -4.65 10.67 -20.89
N ASP A 81 -4.93 10.03 -19.75
CA ASP A 81 -3.92 9.42 -18.88
C ASP A 81 -4.39 8.03 -18.47
N LEU A 82 -3.61 7.02 -18.87
CA LEU A 82 -3.85 5.62 -18.53
C LEU A 82 -2.77 5.14 -17.60
N ILE A 83 -3.16 4.63 -16.44
CA ILE A 83 -2.27 4.03 -15.44
C ILE A 83 -2.59 2.54 -15.37
N PHE A 84 -1.63 1.69 -15.72
CA PHE A 84 -1.80 0.24 -15.83
C PHE A 84 -1.30 -0.45 -14.55
N HIS A 85 -2.21 -1.17 -13.89
CA HIS A 85 -1.95 -1.94 -12.68
C HIS A 85 -1.61 -3.40 -13.03
N ASN A 86 -2.36 -3.99 -13.97
CA ASN A 86 -2.15 -5.37 -14.45
C ASN A 86 -2.33 -5.44 -15.98
N PRO A 87 -1.69 -6.40 -16.66
CA PRO A 87 -1.93 -6.64 -18.09
C PRO A 87 -3.38 -7.01 -18.38
N ILE A 88 -3.91 -6.54 -19.50
CA ILE A 88 -5.27 -6.85 -19.94
C ILE A 88 -5.29 -8.28 -20.50
N PRO A 89 -6.15 -9.19 -20.01
CA PRO A 89 -6.33 -10.52 -20.59
C PRO A 89 -6.84 -10.46 -22.04
N THR A 90 -6.76 -11.56 -22.78
CA THR A 90 -7.19 -11.60 -24.20
C THR A 90 -8.71 -11.73 -24.39
N SER A 91 -9.46 -11.99 -23.32
CA SER A 91 -10.91 -12.10 -23.33
C SER A 91 -11.47 -11.99 -21.91
N GLY A 92 -12.75 -11.66 -21.80
CA GLY A 92 -13.49 -11.63 -20.55
C GLY A 92 -14.47 -10.47 -20.50
N THR A 93 -14.78 -10.01 -19.29
CA THR A 93 -15.66 -8.85 -19.08
C THR A 93 -14.88 -7.75 -18.38
N LEU A 94 -14.87 -6.56 -18.97
CA LEU A 94 -14.40 -5.34 -18.35
C LEU A 94 -15.55 -4.71 -17.56
N THR A 95 -15.34 -4.41 -16.29
CA THR A 95 -16.26 -3.64 -15.45
C THR A 95 -15.61 -2.32 -15.09
N THR A 96 -16.21 -1.21 -15.49
CA THR A 96 -15.68 0.14 -15.26
C THR A 96 -16.60 0.92 -14.34
N GLU A 97 -16.04 1.51 -13.31
CA GLU A 97 -16.74 2.45 -12.43
C GLU A 97 -15.86 3.67 -12.19
N GLY A 98 -16.49 4.83 -12.04
CA GLY A 98 -15.77 6.09 -11.93
C GLY A 98 -16.66 7.23 -11.48
N LYS A 99 -16.18 8.43 -11.72
CA LYS A 99 -16.87 9.68 -11.35
C LYS A 99 -16.29 10.85 -12.11
N ILE A 100 -17.04 11.94 -12.13
CA ILE A 100 -16.48 13.26 -12.47
C ILE A 100 -15.73 13.76 -11.25
N THR A 101 -14.49 14.17 -11.44
CA THR A 101 -13.64 14.66 -10.35
C THR A 101 -13.61 16.19 -10.32
N HIS A 102 -13.57 16.84 -11.49
CA HIS A 102 -13.44 18.30 -11.59
C HIS A 102 -14.15 18.86 -12.82
N TYR A 103 -14.62 20.09 -12.68
CA TYR A 103 -14.91 20.99 -13.79
C TYR A 103 -13.97 22.19 -13.72
N TYR A 104 -13.38 22.58 -14.85
CA TYR A 104 -12.60 23.80 -14.95
C TYR A 104 -13.22 24.74 -15.97
N ASP A 105 -13.30 26.02 -15.62
CA ASP A 105 -13.81 27.05 -16.51
C ASP A 105 -12.65 27.64 -17.33
N LYS A 106 -12.83 27.76 -18.65
CA LYS A 106 -11.91 28.49 -19.55
C LYS A 106 -12.56 29.74 -20.11
N GLY A 107 -13.60 30.24 -19.44
CA GLY A 107 -14.37 31.42 -19.82
C GLY A 107 -15.00 31.21 -21.20
N PRO A 108 -14.95 32.22 -22.10
CA PRO A 108 -15.52 32.11 -23.45
C PRO A 108 -14.93 31.00 -24.31
N LYS A 109 -13.80 30.39 -23.91
CA LYS A 109 -13.16 29.29 -24.66
C LYS A 109 -13.82 27.92 -24.39
N GLY A 110 -14.68 27.80 -23.39
CA GLY A 110 -15.34 26.55 -23.01
C GLY A 110 -14.98 26.08 -21.60
N ALA A 111 -15.19 24.81 -21.33
CA ALA A 111 -14.93 24.16 -20.05
C ALA A 111 -14.14 22.86 -20.20
N LEU A 112 -13.46 22.42 -19.15
CA LEU A 112 -12.90 21.08 -19.06
C LEU A 112 -13.71 20.23 -18.10
N VAL A 113 -14.10 19.04 -18.52
CA VAL A 113 -14.72 18.02 -17.67
C VAL A 113 -13.69 16.92 -17.44
N VAL A 114 -13.31 16.68 -16.18
CA VAL A 114 -12.33 15.65 -15.82
C VAL A 114 -13.06 14.47 -15.18
N GLY A 115 -12.92 13.30 -15.81
CA GLY A 115 -13.41 12.03 -15.30
C GLY A 115 -12.27 11.12 -14.89
N GLU A 116 -12.47 10.39 -13.80
CA GLU A 116 -11.58 9.31 -13.36
C GLU A 116 -12.39 8.02 -13.22
N SER A 117 -11.85 6.92 -13.75
CA SER A 117 -12.47 5.61 -13.65
C SER A 117 -11.45 4.49 -13.47
N ASP A 118 -11.87 3.45 -12.77
CA ASP A 118 -11.15 2.20 -12.63
C ASP A 118 -11.84 1.09 -13.41
N THR A 119 -11.04 0.30 -14.13
CA THR A 119 -11.53 -0.87 -14.86
C THR A 119 -10.98 -2.15 -14.24
N PHE A 120 -11.88 -3.09 -13.96
CA PHE A 120 -11.63 -4.41 -13.40
C PHE A 120 -11.97 -5.50 -14.42
N HIS A 121 -11.24 -6.60 -14.35
CA HIS A 121 -11.52 -7.81 -15.11
C HIS A 121 -12.45 -8.77 -14.34
N SER A 122 -13.18 -9.62 -15.06
CA SER A 122 -14.03 -10.67 -14.46
C SER A 122 -13.29 -11.69 -13.58
N ASN A 123 -11.95 -11.74 -13.64
CA ASN A 123 -11.11 -12.54 -12.74
C ASN A 123 -10.76 -11.83 -11.41
N GLY A 124 -11.28 -10.62 -11.17
CA GLY A 124 -11.05 -9.84 -9.95
C GLY A 124 -9.85 -8.90 -9.98
N GLN A 125 -9.04 -8.90 -11.04
CA GLN A 125 -7.90 -7.99 -11.16
C GLN A 125 -8.34 -6.57 -11.52
N ARG A 126 -7.79 -5.57 -10.82
CA ARG A 126 -7.82 -4.17 -11.27
C ARG A 126 -6.82 -4.03 -12.42
N LEU A 127 -7.29 -3.62 -13.60
CA LEU A 127 -6.46 -3.57 -14.80
C LEU A 127 -5.80 -2.20 -14.96
N PHE A 128 -6.59 -1.14 -15.02
CA PHE A 128 -6.09 0.22 -15.23
C PHE A 128 -7.01 1.28 -14.63
N THR A 129 -6.42 2.43 -14.32
CA THR A 129 -7.12 3.67 -14.03
C THR A 129 -7.05 4.55 -15.28
N ASN A 130 -8.18 5.16 -15.64
CA ASN A 130 -8.35 6.06 -16.75
C ASN A 130 -8.70 7.45 -16.21
N ILE A 131 -7.89 8.46 -16.54
CA ILE A 131 -8.21 9.86 -16.30
C ILE A 131 -8.38 10.51 -17.67
N VAL A 132 -9.56 11.08 -17.90
CA VAL A 132 -9.91 11.68 -19.19
C VAL A 132 -10.35 13.12 -18.98
N THR A 133 -9.85 14.00 -19.83
CA THR A 133 -10.29 15.40 -19.87
C THR A 133 -11.01 15.67 -21.17
N VAL A 134 -12.30 16.00 -21.07
CA VAL A 134 -13.12 16.42 -22.20
C VAL A 134 -13.11 17.94 -22.28
N PHE A 135 -12.81 18.49 -23.45
CA PHE A 135 -12.90 19.92 -23.71
C PHE A 135 -14.25 20.27 -24.34
N ALA A 136 -15.10 20.91 -23.54
CA ALA A 136 -16.45 21.31 -23.88
C ALA A 136 -16.47 22.78 -24.35
N ARG A 137 -16.27 23.01 -25.64
CA ARG A 137 -16.07 24.36 -26.21
C ARG A 137 -17.25 25.31 -26.03
N LEU A 138 -18.45 24.79 -25.78
CA LEU A 138 -19.70 25.55 -25.72
C LEU A 138 -20.24 25.73 -24.30
N ASP A 139 -19.53 25.25 -23.28
CA ASP A 139 -20.03 25.12 -21.92
C ASP A 139 -19.20 25.89 -20.88
N GLY A 140 -18.46 26.93 -21.34
CA GLY A 140 -17.64 27.79 -20.48
C GLY A 140 -18.36 29.05 -19.99
N GLY A 141 -17.67 29.83 -19.15
CA GLY A 141 -18.18 31.10 -18.61
C GLY A 141 -19.14 30.95 -17.43
N PHE A 142 -19.04 29.83 -16.69
CA PHE A 142 -19.88 29.53 -15.53
C PHE A 142 -19.27 30.03 -14.20
N GLY A 143 -18.08 30.62 -14.22
CA GLY A 143 -17.43 31.22 -13.04
C GLY A 143 -16.64 30.23 -12.18
N GLY A 144 -16.20 29.10 -12.75
CA GLY A 144 -15.43 28.06 -12.05
C GLY A 144 -13.93 28.31 -11.96
N GLU A 145 -13.21 27.38 -11.33
CA GLU A 145 -11.75 27.44 -11.22
C GLU A 145 -11.05 27.24 -12.57
N ASN A 146 -9.88 27.85 -12.72
CA ASN A 146 -9.02 27.57 -13.87
C ASN A 146 -8.31 26.23 -13.68
N ALA A 147 -8.13 25.48 -14.77
CA ALA A 147 -7.35 24.27 -14.74
C ALA A 147 -5.87 24.57 -14.40
N PRO A 148 -5.23 23.76 -13.55
CA PRO A 148 -3.80 23.90 -13.28
C PRO A 148 -3.00 23.72 -14.58
N PRO A 149 -1.87 24.42 -14.74
CA PRO A 149 -1.04 24.27 -15.93
C PRO A 149 -0.45 22.86 -15.96
N ASN A 150 -0.79 22.10 -17.00
CA ASN A 150 -0.22 20.78 -17.28
C ASN A 150 0.74 20.90 -18.48
N VAL A 151 1.98 21.32 -18.23
CA VAL A 151 3.01 21.46 -19.27
C VAL A 151 4.17 20.53 -18.96
N VAL A 152 4.46 19.62 -19.88
CA VAL A 152 5.63 18.74 -19.80
C VAL A 152 6.81 19.46 -20.43
N ALA A 153 7.89 19.65 -19.67
CA ALA A 153 9.14 20.18 -20.20
C ALA A 153 9.89 19.09 -20.95
N PHE A 154 10.02 19.25 -22.27
CA PHE A 154 10.79 18.34 -23.11
C PHE A 154 12.29 18.70 -23.08
N PRO A 155 13.20 17.72 -23.16
CA PRO A 155 14.63 17.99 -23.22
C PRO A 155 14.99 18.80 -24.49
N GLU A 156 15.90 19.77 -24.34
CA GLU A 156 16.46 20.53 -25.47
C GLU A 156 17.57 19.73 -26.18
N ARG A 157 17.22 18.53 -26.66
CA ARG A 157 18.09 17.64 -27.43
C ARG A 157 17.25 16.81 -28.41
N GLU A 158 17.91 16.18 -29.37
CA GLU A 158 17.27 15.22 -30.27
C GLU A 158 16.61 14.06 -29.48
N PRO A 159 15.48 13.53 -29.98
CA PRO A 159 14.82 12.37 -29.38
C PRO A 159 15.73 11.13 -29.46
N ASP A 160 15.65 10.29 -28.43
CA ASP A 160 16.36 9.00 -28.40
C ASP A 160 15.82 8.03 -29.47
N PHE A 161 14.53 8.13 -29.79
CA PHE A 161 13.90 7.37 -30.86
C PHE A 161 12.92 8.23 -31.66
N SER A 162 12.85 7.98 -32.95
CA SER A 162 11.89 8.54 -33.88
C SER A 162 11.27 7.40 -34.68
N VAL A 163 9.96 7.18 -34.52
CA VAL A 163 9.25 6.07 -35.15
C VAL A 163 8.20 6.61 -36.11
N ASP A 164 8.40 6.34 -37.39
CA ASP A 164 7.47 6.71 -38.46
C ASP A 164 6.31 5.71 -38.55
N ALA A 165 5.12 6.23 -38.83
CA ALA A 165 3.96 5.44 -39.20
C ALA A 165 3.14 6.17 -40.28
N ALA A 166 2.49 5.40 -41.14
CA ALA A 166 1.58 5.92 -42.16
C ALA A 166 0.19 5.27 -41.96
N PRO A 167 -0.66 5.87 -41.10
CA PRO A 167 -2.05 5.45 -40.97
C PRO A 167 -2.73 5.37 -42.34
N SER A 168 -3.45 4.29 -42.61
CA SER A 168 -4.16 4.12 -43.87
C SER A 168 -5.23 5.21 -44.04
N PRO A 169 -5.55 5.67 -45.27
CA PRO A 169 -6.74 6.47 -45.52
C PRO A 169 -8.03 5.82 -45.02
N ASN A 170 -8.07 4.48 -44.97
CA ASN A 170 -9.20 3.70 -44.48
C ASN A 170 -9.11 3.37 -42.97
N GLN A 171 -8.08 3.85 -42.26
CA GLN A 171 -7.86 3.51 -40.85
C GLN A 171 -9.07 3.81 -39.94
N PRO A 172 -9.77 4.97 -40.08
CA PRO A 172 -10.93 5.26 -39.24
C PRO A 172 -12.08 4.26 -39.41
N LEU A 173 -12.22 3.64 -40.59
CA LEU A 173 -13.27 2.66 -40.86
C LEU A 173 -13.07 1.37 -40.05
N VAL A 174 -11.81 0.99 -39.80
CA VAL A 174 -11.46 -0.18 -39.00
C VAL A 174 -11.52 0.17 -37.51
N TYR A 175 -10.83 1.25 -37.11
CA TYR A 175 -10.71 1.62 -35.70
C TYR A 175 -12.05 1.86 -35.01
N ARG A 176 -13.01 2.49 -35.70
CA ARG A 176 -14.34 2.77 -35.13
C ARG A 176 -15.08 1.51 -34.64
N LEU A 177 -14.78 0.35 -35.21
CA LEU A 177 -15.39 -0.92 -34.82
C LEU A 177 -14.93 -1.40 -33.44
N SER A 178 -13.89 -0.80 -32.86
CA SER A 178 -13.44 -1.05 -31.49
C SER A 178 -14.23 -0.27 -30.41
N GLY A 179 -15.04 0.72 -30.81
CA GLY A 179 -15.97 1.41 -29.91
C GLY A 179 -16.33 2.84 -30.31
N ASP A 180 -15.43 3.56 -31.00
CA ASP A 180 -15.68 4.96 -31.40
C ASP A 180 -16.46 5.07 -32.71
N ILE A 181 -17.77 4.90 -32.63
CA ILE A 181 -18.66 4.95 -33.78
C ILE A 181 -19.06 6.36 -34.21
N PHE A 182 -18.47 7.42 -33.63
CA PHE A 182 -18.87 8.81 -33.87
C PHE A 182 -18.74 9.20 -35.34
N GLN A 183 -19.78 9.87 -35.86
CA GLN A 183 -19.96 10.14 -37.29
C GLN A 183 -18.86 11.02 -37.89
N LEU A 184 -18.24 11.88 -37.08
CA LEU A 184 -17.14 12.77 -37.47
C LEU A 184 -15.98 12.06 -38.20
N HIS A 185 -15.82 10.76 -37.98
CA HIS A 185 -14.72 9.99 -38.54
C HIS A 185 -15.03 9.29 -39.87
N VAL A 186 -16.29 9.32 -40.33
CA VAL A 186 -16.72 8.60 -41.55
C VAL A 186 -17.71 9.35 -42.42
N ASP A 187 -18.48 10.29 -41.87
CA ASP A 187 -19.53 11.01 -42.57
C ASP A 187 -19.03 12.41 -42.99
N PRO A 188 -18.86 12.67 -44.30
CA PRO A 188 -18.39 13.98 -44.78
C PRO A 188 -19.37 15.13 -44.53
N GLU A 189 -20.68 14.87 -44.51
CA GLU A 189 -21.68 15.90 -44.25
C GLU A 189 -21.64 16.31 -42.77
N PHE A 190 -21.59 15.33 -41.88
CA PHE A 190 -21.44 15.57 -40.44
C PHE A 190 -20.13 16.30 -40.12
N ALA A 191 -19.00 15.87 -40.70
CA ALA A 191 -17.70 16.51 -40.46
C ALA A 191 -17.73 18.00 -40.84
N LYS A 192 -18.31 18.35 -42.00
CA LYS A 192 -18.51 19.74 -42.43
C LYS A 192 -19.43 20.51 -41.49
N MET A 193 -20.52 19.90 -41.05
CA MET A 193 -21.49 20.50 -40.14
C MET A 193 -20.83 20.94 -38.82
N VAL A 194 -19.90 20.15 -38.28
CA VAL A 194 -19.19 20.46 -37.02
C VAL A 194 -17.85 21.19 -37.22
N GLY A 195 -17.58 21.69 -38.43
CA GLY A 195 -16.50 22.63 -38.72
C GLY A 195 -15.19 22.02 -39.25
N PHE A 196 -15.20 20.79 -39.75
CA PHE A 196 -14.04 20.15 -40.38
C PHE A 196 -14.21 20.01 -41.90
N GLU A 197 -13.13 20.14 -42.67
CA GLU A 197 -13.17 20.04 -44.13
C GLU A 197 -13.70 18.69 -44.65
N LYS A 198 -13.34 17.61 -43.94
CA LYS A 198 -13.65 16.22 -44.24
C LYS A 198 -13.50 15.37 -42.96
N PRO A 199 -13.89 14.09 -42.96
CA PRO A 199 -13.72 13.24 -41.80
C PRO A 199 -12.28 13.19 -41.31
N ILE A 200 -12.10 13.25 -39.99
CA ILE A 200 -10.78 13.32 -39.34
C ILE A 200 -10.39 11.96 -38.75
N MET A 201 -9.09 11.79 -38.50
CA MET A 201 -8.59 10.63 -37.77
C MET A 201 -8.96 10.73 -36.28
N HIS A 202 -9.31 9.61 -35.65
CA HIS A 202 -9.58 9.55 -34.21
C HIS A 202 -8.31 9.86 -33.43
N GLY A 203 -8.33 10.85 -32.52
CA GLY A 203 -7.18 11.15 -31.66
C GLY A 203 -6.68 9.90 -30.91
N LEU A 204 -7.61 9.11 -30.38
CA LEU A 204 -7.29 7.88 -29.64
C LEU A 204 -6.78 6.73 -30.53
N CYS A 205 -7.04 6.77 -31.85
CA CYS A 205 -6.36 5.89 -32.80
C CYS A 205 -4.90 6.33 -32.99
N THR A 206 -4.62 7.64 -33.15
CA THR A 206 -3.24 8.17 -33.24
C THR A 206 -2.46 7.85 -31.97
N HIS A 207 -3.11 7.95 -30.81
CA HIS A 207 -2.57 7.51 -29.52
C HIS A 207 -2.24 6.01 -29.51
N GLY A 208 -3.05 5.16 -30.15
CA GLY A 208 -2.74 3.74 -30.35
C GLY A 208 -1.49 3.49 -31.20
N PHE A 209 -1.30 4.25 -32.29
CA PHE A 209 -0.05 4.24 -33.07
C PHE A 209 1.15 4.67 -32.21
N ALA A 210 1.01 5.72 -31.40
CA ALA A 210 2.06 6.16 -30.49
C ALA A 210 2.38 5.11 -29.41
N CYS A 211 1.38 4.45 -28.83
CA CYS A 211 1.54 3.35 -27.89
C CYS A 211 2.41 2.23 -28.49
N ARG A 212 2.16 1.85 -29.75
CA ARG A 212 2.96 0.85 -30.45
C ARG A 212 4.40 1.32 -30.69
N ALA A 213 4.59 2.56 -31.12
CA ALA A 213 5.92 3.14 -31.29
C ALA A 213 6.74 3.16 -29.97
N LEU A 214 6.08 3.53 -28.86
CA LEU A 214 6.67 3.53 -27.52
C LEU A 214 7.04 2.11 -27.08
N MET A 215 6.14 1.14 -27.26
CA MET A 215 6.42 -0.26 -26.93
C MET A 215 7.58 -0.82 -27.75
N ALA A 216 7.60 -0.59 -29.06
CA ALA A 216 8.68 -1.04 -29.93
C ALA A 216 10.05 -0.47 -29.50
N SER A 217 10.07 0.75 -28.97
CA SER A 217 11.30 1.45 -28.59
C SER A 217 11.76 1.15 -27.15
N LEU A 218 10.83 0.97 -26.22
CA LEU A 218 11.12 0.96 -24.77
C LEU A 218 10.78 -0.37 -24.08
N THR A 219 9.82 -1.13 -24.61
CA THR A 219 9.37 -2.43 -24.06
C THR A 219 9.13 -3.46 -25.17
N PRO A 220 10.12 -3.74 -26.04
CA PRO A 220 9.91 -4.53 -27.25
C PRO A 220 9.39 -5.93 -26.93
N GLY A 221 8.22 -6.26 -27.49
CA GLY A 221 7.54 -7.54 -27.29
C GLY A 221 6.97 -7.77 -25.88
N LYS A 222 7.02 -6.77 -25.00
CA LYS A 222 6.61 -6.85 -23.58
C LYS A 222 5.57 -5.79 -23.22
N PRO A 223 4.35 -5.83 -23.79
CA PRO A 223 3.27 -4.89 -23.43
C PRO A 223 2.93 -4.89 -21.94
N GLU A 224 3.17 -6.00 -21.24
CA GLU A 224 2.99 -6.14 -19.80
C GLU A 224 3.90 -5.22 -18.98
N LEU A 225 4.93 -4.59 -19.55
CA LEU A 225 5.78 -3.63 -18.85
C LEU A 225 5.26 -2.19 -18.92
N VAL A 226 4.23 -1.89 -19.71
CA VAL A 226 3.68 -0.53 -19.76
C VAL A 226 2.95 -0.21 -18.45
N ARG A 227 3.32 0.92 -17.82
CA ARG A 227 2.79 1.36 -16.52
C ARG A 227 1.94 2.62 -16.64
N ARG A 228 2.31 3.54 -17.53
CA ARG A 228 1.53 4.76 -17.78
C ARG A 228 1.64 5.22 -19.22
N LEU A 229 0.55 5.73 -19.76
CA LEU A 229 0.50 6.37 -21.07
C LEU A 229 -0.40 7.61 -20.97
N ALA A 230 0.22 8.78 -20.86
CA ALA A 230 -0.45 10.07 -20.74
C ALA A 230 -0.14 10.97 -21.93
N CYS A 231 -1.09 11.81 -22.36
CA CYS A 231 -0.89 12.82 -23.39
C CYS A 231 -1.99 13.88 -23.44
N ARG A 232 -1.74 14.93 -24.24
CA ARG A 232 -2.72 15.93 -24.68
C ARG A 232 -2.87 15.93 -26.20
N PHE A 233 -4.10 15.87 -26.68
CA PHE A 233 -4.42 16.07 -28.10
C PHE A 233 -4.34 17.55 -28.44
N SER A 234 -3.52 17.89 -29.44
CA SER A 234 -3.15 19.29 -29.72
C SER A 234 -3.66 19.79 -31.07
N LYS A 235 -3.62 18.95 -32.12
CA LYS A 235 -4.08 19.31 -33.46
C LYS A 235 -4.75 18.13 -34.17
N THR A 236 -5.63 18.45 -35.10
CA THR A 236 -6.34 17.50 -35.96
C THR A 236 -5.38 16.80 -36.92
N LEU A 237 -5.64 15.51 -37.16
CA LEU A 237 -4.95 14.69 -38.17
C LEU A 237 -5.99 14.18 -39.17
N TYR A 238 -5.67 14.13 -40.46
CA TYR A 238 -6.55 13.55 -41.46
C TYR A 238 -6.15 12.10 -41.81
N PRO A 239 -7.10 11.25 -42.22
CA PRO A 239 -6.79 9.89 -42.65
C PRO A 239 -5.77 9.89 -43.81
N GLY A 240 -4.74 9.05 -43.72
CA GLY A 240 -3.64 9.01 -44.69
C GLY A 240 -2.49 9.99 -44.45
N ASP A 241 -2.58 10.85 -43.43
CA ASP A 241 -1.45 11.73 -43.07
C ASP A 241 -0.34 10.92 -42.37
N PRO A 242 0.93 11.06 -42.81
CA PRO A 242 2.06 10.38 -42.17
C PRO A 242 2.37 11.04 -40.83
N ILE A 243 2.71 10.21 -39.86
CA ILE A 243 3.03 10.65 -38.50
C ILE A 243 4.39 10.12 -38.06
N ARG A 244 5.00 10.82 -37.11
CA ARG A 244 6.22 10.39 -36.41
C ARG A 244 6.04 10.56 -34.92
N THR A 245 6.31 9.50 -34.16
CA THR A 245 6.38 9.56 -32.69
C THR A 245 7.82 9.79 -32.27
N LEU A 246 8.06 10.91 -31.59
CA LEU A 246 9.36 11.32 -31.05
C LEU A 246 9.41 10.95 -29.57
N ILE A 247 10.48 10.32 -29.11
CA ILE A 247 10.59 9.72 -27.78
C ILE A 247 11.91 10.12 -27.12
N TRP A 248 11.84 10.68 -25.92
CA TRP A 248 13.00 11.04 -25.08
C TRP A 248 12.97 10.24 -23.79
N LYS A 249 14.05 9.51 -23.47
CA LYS A 249 14.24 8.92 -22.14
C LYS A 249 14.48 10.05 -21.12
N ALA A 250 13.64 10.11 -20.10
CA ALA A 250 13.72 11.11 -19.04
C ALA A 250 14.46 10.59 -17.81
N SER A 251 14.21 9.34 -17.42
CA SER A 251 14.88 8.62 -16.34
C SER A 251 14.72 7.12 -16.54
N GLU A 252 15.30 6.31 -15.66
CA GLU A 252 14.99 4.87 -15.62
C GLU A 252 13.46 4.67 -15.49
N GLY A 253 12.89 3.83 -16.35
CA GLY A 253 11.46 3.52 -16.40
C GLY A 253 10.54 4.65 -16.87
N LYS A 254 11.06 5.78 -17.40
CA LYS A 254 10.24 6.92 -17.83
C LYS A 254 10.75 7.57 -19.11
N ALA A 255 9.83 7.85 -20.03
CA ALA A 255 10.06 8.60 -21.26
C ALA A 255 9.02 9.71 -21.44
N LEU A 256 9.41 10.76 -22.16
CA LEU A 256 8.53 11.80 -22.67
C LEU A 256 8.35 11.59 -24.17
N TRP A 257 7.19 11.94 -24.71
CA TRP A 257 6.90 11.70 -26.12
C TRP A 257 5.94 12.71 -26.74
N ARG A 258 5.97 12.81 -28.06
CA ARG A 258 4.96 13.53 -28.86
C ARG A 258 4.82 12.90 -30.22
N THR A 259 3.69 13.15 -30.87
CA THR A 259 3.46 12.71 -32.26
C THR A 259 3.29 13.93 -33.13
N ILE A 260 4.03 13.98 -34.24
CA ILE A 260 3.95 15.04 -35.26
C ILE A 260 3.36 14.50 -36.56
N ASN A 261 2.68 15.36 -37.31
CA ASN A 261 2.37 15.14 -38.72
C ASN A 261 3.62 15.47 -39.54
N THR A 262 4.22 14.50 -40.22
CA THR A 262 5.48 14.73 -40.94
C THR A 262 5.31 15.51 -42.25
N ARG A 263 4.06 15.68 -42.71
CA ARG A 263 3.74 16.50 -43.88
C ARG A 263 3.65 17.99 -43.54
N THR A 264 3.06 18.33 -42.39
CA THR A 264 2.86 19.74 -41.98
C THR A 264 3.80 20.21 -40.88
N ASN A 265 4.54 19.28 -40.26
CA ASN A 265 5.36 19.48 -39.06
C ASN A 265 4.56 19.90 -37.80
N ASP A 266 3.25 19.73 -37.83
CA ASP A 266 2.38 20.03 -36.70
C ASP A 266 2.49 18.98 -35.60
N THR A 267 2.56 19.42 -34.34
CA THR A 267 2.41 18.50 -33.20
C THR A 267 0.93 18.16 -33.01
N VAL A 268 0.57 16.90 -33.24
CA VAL A 268 -0.81 16.41 -33.15
C VAL A 268 -1.13 15.85 -31.76
N ILE A 269 -0.14 15.21 -31.11
CA ILE A 269 -0.20 14.79 -29.70
C ILE A 269 1.02 15.36 -29.00
N ASP A 270 0.82 15.98 -27.85
CA ASP A 270 1.87 16.62 -27.05
C ASP A 270 1.75 16.23 -25.57
N ASN A 271 2.64 16.73 -24.72
CA ASN A 271 2.67 16.44 -23.28
C ASN A 271 2.70 14.93 -22.97
N GLY A 272 3.30 14.14 -23.86
CA GLY A 272 3.32 12.70 -23.70
C GLY A 272 4.22 12.28 -22.54
N VAL A 273 3.69 11.49 -21.62
CA VAL A 273 4.45 10.77 -20.59
C VAL A 273 4.22 9.28 -20.77
N PHE A 274 5.30 8.51 -20.74
CA PHE A 274 5.26 7.06 -20.81
C PHE A 274 6.10 6.48 -19.68
N GLU A 275 5.48 5.71 -18.80
CA GLU A 275 6.19 5.00 -17.72
C GLU A 275 6.13 3.51 -18.00
N TYR A 276 7.24 2.82 -17.73
CA TYR A 276 7.41 1.41 -18.02
C TYR A 276 8.35 0.75 -17.01
N GLY A 277 8.12 -0.54 -16.78
CA GLY A 277 8.84 -1.33 -15.79
C GLY A 277 7.98 -2.48 -15.28
N GLU A 278 8.57 -3.29 -14.42
CA GLU A 278 7.84 -4.34 -13.70
C GLU A 278 6.65 -3.73 -12.95
N ILE A 279 5.57 -4.51 -12.78
CA ILE A 279 4.47 -4.14 -11.88
C ILE A 279 5.11 -3.87 -10.52
N PRO A 280 5.00 -2.64 -9.94
CA PRO A 280 5.45 -2.43 -8.57
C PRO A 280 4.67 -3.41 -7.71
N LYS A 281 5.35 -4.44 -7.22
CA LYS A 281 4.77 -5.30 -6.20
C LYS A 281 4.40 -4.37 -5.07
N ASP A 282 3.19 -4.51 -4.52
CA ASP A 282 2.68 -3.68 -3.44
C ASP A 282 3.41 -4.02 -2.13
N GLU A 283 4.73 -3.81 -2.14
CA GLU A 283 5.69 -4.27 -1.15
C GLU A 283 5.65 -3.36 0.07
N ILE A 284 5.72 -3.97 1.25
CA ILE A 284 5.94 -3.23 2.47
C ILE A 284 7.41 -2.80 2.50
N ARG A 285 7.63 -1.49 2.35
CA ARG A 285 8.93 -0.81 2.40
C ARG A 285 9.04 0.06 3.66
N PHE A 286 10.28 0.39 4.00
CA PHE A 286 10.66 1.22 5.16
C PHE A 286 11.67 2.30 4.76
N ASP A 287 11.69 2.68 3.49
CA ASP A 287 12.58 3.69 2.96
C ASP A 287 12.41 5.00 3.77
N GLY A 288 13.52 5.57 4.22
CA GLY A 288 13.54 6.78 5.06
C GLY A 288 13.25 6.56 6.55
N ARG A 289 12.82 5.37 6.99
CA ARG A 289 12.53 5.07 8.41
C ARG A 289 13.80 4.67 9.17
N VAL A 290 13.88 5.05 10.44
CA VAL A 290 14.95 4.65 11.37
C VAL A 290 14.41 3.67 12.39
N ALA A 291 15.05 2.49 12.48
CA ALA A 291 14.65 1.43 13.39
C ALA A 291 15.73 1.12 14.43
N VAL A 292 15.34 1.08 15.69
CA VAL A 292 16.14 0.61 16.82
C VAL A 292 15.66 -0.79 17.20
N ILE A 293 16.57 -1.76 17.25
CA ILE A 293 16.27 -3.13 17.69
C ILE A 293 17.22 -3.49 18.83
N THR A 294 16.67 -3.80 20.00
CA THR A 294 17.46 -4.22 21.17
C THR A 294 17.72 -5.73 21.16
N GLY A 295 18.91 -6.16 21.57
CA GLY A 295 19.34 -7.56 21.48
C GLY A 295 19.41 -8.09 20.04
N ALA A 296 19.92 -7.26 19.13
CA ALA A 296 19.95 -7.51 17.69
C ALA A 296 21.24 -8.19 17.19
N GLY A 297 22.18 -8.54 18.07
CA GLY A 297 23.43 -9.21 17.72
C GLY A 297 23.26 -10.69 17.33
N GLY A 298 22.09 -11.29 17.60
CA GLY A 298 21.77 -12.66 17.23
C GLY A 298 20.27 -12.96 17.21
N GLY A 299 19.93 -14.22 16.91
CA GLY A 299 18.56 -14.74 17.01
C GLY A 299 17.51 -13.91 16.25
N LEU A 300 16.37 -13.68 16.92
CA LEU A 300 15.23 -12.92 16.38
C LEU A 300 15.60 -11.48 16.03
N GLY A 301 16.29 -10.77 16.94
CA GLY A 301 16.69 -9.37 16.75
C GLY A 301 17.55 -9.17 15.50
N ARG A 302 18.54 -10.04 15.27
CA ARG A 302 19.35 -10.02 14.04
C ARG A 302 18.50 -10.17 12.77
N VAL A 303 17.54 -11.09 12.77
CA VAL A 303 16.67 -11.33 11.61
C VAL A 303 15.73 -10.15 11.36
N TYR A 304 15.24 -9.49 12.41
CA TYR A 304 14.47 -8.25 12.28
C TYR A 304 15.30 -7.12 11.67
N ALA A 305 16.52 -6.90 12.18
CA ALA A 305 17.45 -5.90 11.68
C ALA A 305 17.76 -6.10 10.18
N LEU A 306 18.14 -7.32 9.77
CA LEU A 306 18.41 -7.66 8.37
C LEU A 306 17.15 -7.57 7.50
N GLY A 307 15.98 -7.91 8.04
CA GLY A 307 14.70 -7.84 7.33
C GLY A 307 14.28 -6.40 7.03
N LEU A 308 14.38 -5.51 8.02
CA LEU A 308 14.08 -4.09 7.88
C LEU A 308 15.09 -3.38 6.97
N ALA A 309 16.39 -3.66 7.13
CA ALA A 309 17.45 -3.09 6.29
C ALA A 309 17.25 -3.42 4.81
N ARG A 310 16.98 -4.69 4.47
CA ARG A 310 16.68 -5.12 3.09
C ARG A 310 15.47 -4.40 2.48
N ARG A 311 14.60 -3.84 3.31
CA ARG A 311 13.42 -3.10 2.92
C ARG A 311 13.57 -1.58 3.05
N GLY A 312 14.80 -1.08 3.21
CA GLY A 312 15.13 0.35 3.12
C GLY A 312 15.27 1.10 4.43
N ALA A 313 15.05 0.45 5.58
CA ALA A 313 15.22 1.10 6.88
C ALA A 313 16.70 1.33 7.22
N LYS A 314 16.97 2.42 7.93
CA LYS A 314 18.26 2.69 8.60
C LYS A 314 18.24 2.07 9.99
N ILE A 315 19.23 1.28 10.34
CA ILE A 315 19.17 0.39 11.52
C ILE A 315 20.16 0.80 12.62
N VAL A 316 19.69 0.88 13.85
CA VAL A 316 20.53 0.80 15.05
C VAL A 316 20.45 -0.61 15.60
N VAL A 317 21.58 -1.32 15.53
CA VAL A 317 21.74 -2.66 16.07
C VAL A 317 22.28 -2.52 17.50
N ASN A 318 21.39 -2.58 18.50
CA ASN A 318 21.82 -2.64 19.90
C ASN A 318 22.03 -4.10 20.33
N ASP A 319 23.19 -4.39 20.90
CA ASP A 319 23.44 -5.63 21.64
C ASP A 319 24.55 -5.43 22.67
N PHE A 320 24.27 -5.72 23.94
CA PHE A 320 25.26 -5.65 25.01
C PHE A 320 26.38 -6.69 24.85
N GLY A 321 26.11 -7.80 24.15
CA GLY A 321 27.07 -8.88 23.93
C GLY A 321 27.36 -9.77 25.15
N GLY A 322 26.44 -9.77 26.13
CA GLY A 322 26.47 -10.70 27.26
C GLY A 322 25.96 -12.11 26.90
N ALA A 323 26.16 -13.06 27.80
CA ALA A 323 25.64 -14.42 27.67
C ALA A 323 24.11 -14.48 27.89
N ARG A 324 23.48 -15.60 27.50
CA ARG A 324 22.01 -15.79 27.56
C ARG A 324 21.44 -15.73 28.98
N ASP A 325 22.26 -16.04 29.98
CA ASP A 325 21.95 -15.95 31.41
C ASP A 325 22.24 -14.55 32.00
N GLY A 326 22.66 -13.60 31.16
CA GLY A 326 23.02 -12.24 31.54
C GLY A 326 24.40 -12.11 32.20
N ALA A 327 25.27 -13.13 32.12
CA ALA A 327 26.65 -13.04 32.59
C ALA A 327 27.58 -12.40 31.54
N GLY A 328 28.72 -11.87 32.00
CA GLY A 328 29.78 -11.28 31.16
C GLY A 328 29.82 -9.74 31.19
N GLU A 329 30.96 -9.16 30.83
CA GLU A 329 31.22 -7.71 30.83
C GLU A 329 30.72 -6.99 29.55
N GLY A 330 29.99 -7.71 28.70
CA GLY A 330 29.57 -7.23 27.39
C GLY A 330 30.62 -7.42 26.29
N SER A 331 30.18 -7.40 25.04
CA SER A 331 31.05 -7.56 23.87
C SER A 331 30.52 -6.73 22.70
N THR A 332 31.41 -6.04 22.00
CA THR A 332 31.04 -5.24 20.82
C THR A 332 30.79 -6.10 19.58
N MET A 333 31.30 -7.34 19.56
CA MET A 333 31.32 -8.20 18.38
C MET A 333 29.94 -8.59 17.86
N PRO A 334 28.93 -8.96 18.68
CA PRO A 334 27.63 -9.39 18.17
C PRO A 334 26.90 -8.30 17.39
N ALA A 335 26.82 -7.09 17.92
CA ALA A 335 26.20 -5.96 17.22
C ALA A 335 27.00 -5.57 15.96
N GLN A 336 28.33 -5.50 16.07
CA GLN A 336 29.18 -5.09 14.96
C GLN A 336 29.06 -6.04 13.76
N LYS A 337 29.03 -7.36 14.00
CA LYS A 337 28.89 -8.35 12.93
C LYS A 337 27.61 -8.16 12.12
N VAL A 338 26.49 -7.86 12.79
CA VAL A 338 25.20 -7.65 12.10
C VAL A 338 25.21 -6.33 11.31
N VAL A 339 25.87 -5.29 11.82
CA VAL A 339 26.07 -4.04 11.08
C VAL A 339 26.89 -4.27 9.81
N ASP A 340 27.98 -5.04 9.91
CA ASP A 340 28.83 -5.36 8.77
C ASP A 340 28.05 -6.16 7.72
N GLU A 341 27.23 -7.12 8.14
CA GLU A 341 26.33 -7.87 7.25
C GLU A 341 25.30 -6.96 6.54
N ILE A 342 24.68 -6.02 7.27
CA ILE A 342 23.75 -5.04 6.68
C ILE A 342 24.45 -4.16 5.66
N ARG A 343 25.63 -3.63 6.00
CA ARG A 343 26.42 -2.76 5.11
C ARG A 343 26.91 -3.50 3.88
N ALA A 344 27.37 -4.74 4.03
CA ALA A 344 27.78 -5.60 2.91
C ALA A 344 26.60 -5.88 1.94
N ALA A 345 25.37 -5.89 2.44
CA ALA A 345 24.15 -6.01 1.64
C ALA A 345 23.62 -4.67 1.10
N GLY A 346 24.36 -3.56 1.24
CA GLY A 346 24.00 -2.22 0.75
C GLY A 346 23.07 -1.42 1.66
N GLY A 347 22.79 -1.89 2.88
CA GLY A 347 21.96 -1.19 3.85
C GLY A 347 22.75 -0.20 4.74
N LEU A 348 22.02 0.62 5.49
CA LEU A 348 22.58 1.58 6.43
C LEU A 348 22.37 1.10 7.86
N ALA A 349 23.45 0.93 8.62
CA ALA A 349 23.37 0.54 10.03
C ALA A 349 24.52 1.11 10.88
N VAL A 350 24.26 1.29 12.17
CA VAL A 350 25.24 1.59 13.22
C VAL A 350 25.06 0.64 14.41
N ALA A 351 26.15 0.32 15.10
CA ALA A 351 26.14 -0.54 16.26
C ALA A 351 25.98 0.30 17.53
N ASN A 352 25.31 -0.26 18.53
CA ASN A 352 25.28 0.26 19.88
C ASN A 352 25.48 -0.91 20.86
N TYR A 353 26.21 -0.67 21.96
CA TYR A 353 26.63 -1.72 22.90
C TYR A 353 26.08 -1.50 24.31
N ASP A 354 25.19 -0.53 24.49
CA ASP A 354 24.71 -0.14 25.80
C ASP A 354 23.77 -1.19 26.41
N ASN A 355 23.77 -1.25 27.74
CA ASN A 355 22.92 -2.15 28.50
C ASN A 355 21.52 -1.55 28.72
N VAL A 356 20.50 -2.20 28.16
CA VAL A 356 19.09 -1.80 28.33
C VAL A 356 18.66 -1.72 29.79
N ALA A 357 19.25 -2.52 30.68
CA ALA A 357 18.87 -2.58 32.10
C ALA A 357 19.14 -1.27 32.87
N THR A 358 19.83 -0.29 32.28
CA THR A 358 20.15 1.00 32.89
C THR A 358 19.45 2.15 32.17
N ALA A 359 19.11 3.22 32.90
CA ALA A 359 18.48 4.39 32.31
C ALA A 359 19.41 5.07 31.28
N GLU A 360 20.68 5.23 31.66
CA GLU A 360 21.73 5.81 30.82
C GLU A 360 21.93 5.00 29.54
N GLY A 361 21.91 3.66 29.64
CA GLY A 361 22.02 2.79 28.48
C GLY A 361 20.80 2.90 27.56
N GLY A 362 19.59 3.00 28.12
CA GLY A 362 18.37 3.24 27.34
C GLY A 362 18.40 4.55 26.57
N GLU A 363 18.87 5.62 27.20
CA GLU A 363 19.08 6.92 26.56
C GLU A 363 20.18 6.88 25.49
N GLY A 364 21.30 6.21 25.77
CA GLY A 364 22.42 6.03 24.85
C GLY A 364 22.04 5.30 23.55
N ILE A 365 21.17 4.29 23.65
CA ILE A 365 20.63 3.56 22.48
C ILE A 365 19.84 4.49 21.56
N VAL A 366 18.93 5.29 22.11
CA VAL A 366 18.13 6.23 21.32
C VAL A 366 19.00 7.35 20.78
N LYS A 367 19.94 7.86 21.59
CA LYS A 367 20.92 8.86 21.16
C LYS A 367 21.74 8.38 19.96
N SER A 368 22.13 7.10 19.92
CA SER A 368 22.85 6.53 18.76
C SER A 368 22.05 6.64 17.45
N ALA A 369 20.72 6.50 17.51
CA ALA A 369 19.85 6.69 16.35
C ALA A 369 19.75 8.16 15.93
N LEU A 370 19.64 9.06 16.92
CA LEU A 370 19.58 10.51 16.68
C LEU A 370 20.89 11.02 16.07
N ASP A 371 22.03 10.63 16.63
CA ASP A 371 23.35 11.05 16.16
C ASP A 371 23.63 10.54 14.74
N ALA A 372 23.26 9.29 14.43
CA ALA A 372 23.52 8.70 13.13
C ALA A 372 22.50 9.09 12.05
N PHE A 373 21.22 9.21 12.41
CA PHE A 373 20.12 9.27 11.44
C PHE A 373 19.06 10.35 11.73
N GLY A 374 19.15 11.05 12.86
CA GLY A 374 18.33 12.23 13.20
C GLY A 374 16.91 11.96 13.71
N THR A 375 16.51 10.69 13.87
CA THR A 375 15.17 10.32 14.37
C THR A 375 15.12 8.87 14.86
N VAL A 376 14.00 8.46 15.46
CA VAL A 376 13.60 7.07 15.70
C VAL A 376 12.13 6.92 15.31
N ASP A 377 11.85 6.06 14.32
CA ASP A 377 10.50 5.79 13.82
C ASP A 377 9.96 4.44 14.32
N ILE A 378 10.87 3.47 14.50
CA ILE A 378 10.56 2.08 14.85
C ILE A 378 11.39 1.67 16.06
N LEU A 379 10.76 1.08 17.07
CA LEU A 379 11.43 0.46 18.21
C LEU A 379 10.95 -0.98 18.39
N ILE A 380 11.88 -1.94 18.37
CA ILE A 380 11.61 -3.34 18.67
C ILE A 380 12.34 -3.70 19.98
N ASN A 381 11.57 -3.80 21.06
CA ASN A 381 12.05 -4.22 22.38
C ASN A 381 12.16 -5.75 22.44
N ASN A 382 13.33 -6.27 22.04
CA ASN A 382 13.59 -7.71 21.89
C ASN A 382 14.64 -8.25 22.89
N ALA A 383 15.50 -7.40 23.46
CA ALA A 383 16.53 -7.82 24.42
C ALA A 383 15.97 -8.68 25.57
N GLY A 384 16.77 -9.66 26.00
CA GLY A 384 16.29 -10.63 26.98
C GLY A 384 17.33 -11.65 27.44
N ILE A 385 17.11 -12.17 28.65
CA ILE A 385 17.92 -13.21 29.29
C ILE A 385 17.01 -14.27 29.93
N LEU A 386 17.57 -15.42 30.31
CA LEU A 386 16.84 -16.44 31.05
C LEU A 386 17.61 -16.87 32.30
N ARG A 387 16.90 -16.99 33.42
CA ARG A 387 17.39 -17.56 34.67
C ARG A 387 16.28 -18.39 35.32
N ASP A 388 16.04 -19.55 34.72
CA ASP A 388 14.94 -20.43 35.08
C ASP A 388 15.23 -21.12 36.43
N LYS A 389 14.29 -21.00 37.37
CA LYS A 389 14.34 -21.60 38.69
C LYS A 389 12.91 -21.73 39.22
N ASN A 390 12.60 -22.78 39.97
CA ASN A 390 11.31 -22.81 40.65
C ASN A 390 11.27 -21.70 41.73
N ILE A 391 10.08 -21.23 42.10
CA ILE A 391 9.93 -20.05 42.97
C ILE A 391 10.63 -20.21 44.33
N LEU A 392 10.62 -21.42 44.91
CA LEU A 392 11.28 -21.68 46.21
C LEU A 392 12.80 -21.65 46.15
N LYS A 393 13.38 -21.84 44.97
CA LYS A 393 14.82 -21.76 44.73
C LYS A 393 15.21 -20.46 44.04
N MET A 394 14.28 -19.56 43.76
CA MET A 394 14.56 -18.35 42.99
C MET A 394 15.11 -17.25 43.90
N GLU A 395 16.41 -17.01 43.80
CA GLU A 395 17.05 -15.94 44.58
C GLU A 395 16.55 -14.55 44.11
N PRO A 396 16.49 -13.55 44.99
CA PRO A 396 16.08 -12.19 44.65
C PRO A 396 16.84 -11.60 43.45
N GLU A 397 18.14 -11.88 43.31
CA GLU A 397 18.98 -11.38 42.23
C GLU A 397 18.66 -12.08 40.90
N THR A 398 18.23 -13.34 40.95
CA THR A 398 17.75 -14.08 39.79
C THR A 398 16.41 -13.56 39.30
N TRP A 399 15.53 -13.19 40.23
CA TRP A 399 14.26 -12.51 39.94
C TRP A 399 14.51 -11.13 39.33
N GLN A 400 15.33 -10.31 40.00
CA GLN A 400 15.57 -8.92 39.66
C GLN A 400 16.25 -8.77 38.29
N ALA A 401 17.29 -9.56 38.00
CA ALA A 401 18.00 -9.47 36.71
C ALA A 401 17.09 -9.70 35.49
N VAL A 402 16.11 -10.60 35.60
CA VAL A 402 15.15 -10.86 34.52
C VAL A 402 14.17 -9.69 34.36
N LEU A 403 13.68 -9.10 35.45
CA LEU A 403 12.84 -7.90 35.37
C LEU A 403 13.60 -6.69 34.82
N ASP A 404 14.85 -6.51 35.23
CA ASP A 404 15.69 -5.38 34.81
C ASP A 404 15.94 -5.39 33.31
N VAL A 405 16.32 -6.53 32.73
CA VAL A 405 16.58 -6.61 31.30
C VAL A 405 15.29 -6.52 30.48
N HIS A 406 14.22 -7.20 30.90
CA HIS A 406 13.02 -7.30 30.08
C HIS A 406 12.06 -6.12 30.25
N LEU A 407 11.64 -5.83 31.49
CA LEU A 407 10.63 -4.82 31.77
C LEU A 407 11.28 -3.44 31.88
N GLN A 408 12.27 -3.30 32.77
CA GLN A 408 12.96 -2.01 32.93
C GLN A 408 13.71 -1.64 31.65
N GLY A 409 14.33 -2.61 30.99
CA GLY A 409 14.99 -2.38 29.70
C GLY A 409 14.05 -1.86 28.61
N ALA A 410 12.85 -2.45 28.48
CA ALA A 410 11.85 -1.90 27.56
C ALA A 410 11.43 -0.49 27.97
N TYR A 411 11.28 -0.20 29.26
CA TYR A 411 10.96 1.15 29.76
C TYR A 411 12.07 2.18 29.44
N HIS A 412 13.32 1.86 29.76
CA HIS A 412 14.47 2.76 29.59
C HIS A 412 14.70 3.15 28.14
N VAL A 413 14.44 2.25 27.18
CA VAL A 413 14.57 2.56 25.74
C VAL A 413 13.31 3.20 25.17
N THR A 414 12.12 2.73 25.60
CA THR A 414 10.85 3.24 25.06
C THR A 414 10.60 4.68 25.44
N LYS A 415 10.89 5.10 26.68
CA LYS A 415 10.63 6.47 27.14
C LYS A 415 11.31 7.54 26.27
N PRO A 416 12.64 7.52 26.05
CA PRO A 416 13.30 8.48 25.17
C PRO A 416 12.87 8.34 23.69
N ALA A 417 12.67 7.11 23.19
CA ALA A 417 12.19 6.92 21.81
C ALA A 417 10.78 7.48 21.58
N PHE A 418 9.88 7.31 22.56
CA PHE A 418 8.52 7.81 22.50
C PHE A 418 8.46 9.33 22.49
N ALA A 419 9.37 10.01 23.19
CA ALA A 419 9.49 11.47 23.13
C ALA A 419 9.79 11.94 21.69
N VAL A 420 10.76 11.31 21.02
CA VAL A 420 11.11 11.58 19.62
C VAL A 420 9.93 11.28 18.67
N MET A 421 9.29 10.11 18.81
CA MET A 421 8.15 9.70 17.99
C MET A 421 6.97 10.68 18.14
N LYS A 422 6.70 11.14 19.36
CA LYS A 422 5.64 12.10 19.67
C LYS A 422 5.88 13.44 18.97
N GLU A 423 7.10 13.96 19.02
CA GLU A 423 7.48 15.21 18.32
C GLU A 423 7.34 15.09 16.81
N ARG A 424 7.62 13.90 16.24
CA ARG A 424 7.49 13.63 14.80
C ARG A 424 6.08 13.29 14.33
N GLY A 425 5.16 12.95 15.25
CA GLY A 425 3.82 12.50 14.91
C GLY A 425 3.78 11.14 14.19
N TYR A 426 4.77 10.28 14.46
CA TYR A 426 4.81 8.92 13.94
C TYR A 426 5.63 8.00 14.85
N GLY A 427 5.13 6.79 15.11
CA GLY A 427 5.92 5.75 15.78
C GLY A 427 5.36 4.34 15.64
N ARG A 428 6.24 3.33 15.61
CA ARG A 428 5.85 1.92 15.65
C ARG A 428 6.70 1.20 16.70
N ILE A 429 6.05 0.65 17.72
CA ILE A 429 6.72 -0.03 18.83
C ILE A 429 6.24 -1.48 18.89
N VAL A 430 7.18 -2.42 18.88
CA VAL A 430 6.90 -3.85 19.07
C VAL A 430 7.53 -4.33 20.37
N MET A 431 6.69 -4.85 21.26
CA MET A 431 7.11 -5.50 22.50
C MET A 431 7.23 -7.02 22.28
N THR A 432 8.24 -7.65 22.87
CA THR A 432 8.39 -9.11 22.81
C THR A 432 7.94 -9.77 24.12
N THR A 433 6.71 -10.29 24.14
CA THR A 433 6.22 -11.19 25.21
C THR A 433 6.65 -12.65 24.95
N SER A 434 5.98 -13.63 25.53
CA SER A 434 6.18 -15.06 25.24
C SER A 434 4.92 -15.86 25.59
N ALA A 435 4.80 -17.07 25.06
CA ALA A 435 3.76 -18.01 25.51
C ALA A 435 3.85 -18.28 27.03
N ALA A 436 5.07 -18.32 27.59
CA ALA A 436 5.28 -18.41 29.03
C ALA A 436 4.72 -17.20 29.80
N GLY A 437 4.79 -15.99 29.23
CA GLY A 437 4.16 -14.80 29.81
C GLY A 437 2.64 -14.87 29.74
N LEU A 438 2.09 -15.28 28.60
CA LEU A 438 0.64 -15.31 28.39
C LEU A 438 -0.08 -16.43 29.15
N TYR A 439 0.57 -17.59 29.30
CA TYR A 439 -0.08 -18.82 29.77
C TYR A 439 0.64 -19.49 30.96
N GLY A 440 1.80 -18.96 31.37
CA GLY A 440 2.66 -19.58 32.37
C GLY A 440 3.58 -20.65 31.79
N ASN A 441 4.71 -20.88 32.47
CA ASN A 441 5.57 -22.03 32.21
C ASN A 441 6.29 -22.43 33.51
N PHE A 442 6.41 -23.74 33.75
CA PHE A 442 7.01 -24.25 34.99
C PHE A 442 8.47 -23.80 35.10
N GLY A 443 8.87 -23.30 36.28
CA GLY A 443 10.24 -22.83 36.53
C GLY A 443 10.59 -21.46 35.95
N GLN A 444 9.61 -20.72 35.41
CA GLN A 444 9.84 -19.43 34.75
C GLN A 444 9.06 -18.27 35.42
N THR A 445 8.86 -18.29 36.74
CA THR A 445 8.01 -17.29 37.41
C THR A 445 8.46 -15.84 37.17
N ASN A 446 9.76 -15.54 37.26
CA ASN A 446 10.35 -14.24 36.91
C ASN A 446 10.13 -13.87 35.45
N TYR A 447 10.43 -14.78 34.52
CA TYR A 447 10.32 -14.54 33.08
C TYR A 447 8.87 -14.36 32.63
N SER A 448 7.95 -15.21 33.09
CA SER A 448 6.51 -15.09 32.84
C SER A 448 5.98 -13.75 33.35
N ALA A 449 6.34 -13.34 34.57
CA ALA A 449 5.96 -12.06 35.14
C ALA A 449 6.47 -10.88 34.29
N ALA A 450 7.76 -10.88 33.93
CA ALA A 450 8.37 -9.86 33.09
C ALA A 450 7.70 -9.76 31.70
N LYS A 451 7.46 -10.90 31.06
CA LYS A 451 6.87 -10.97 29.71
C LYS A 451 5.40 -10.57 29.68
N MET A 452 4.62 -10.88 30.71
CA MET A 452 3.23 -10.41 30.79
C MET A 452 3.17 -8.92 31.14
N ALA A 453 4.11 -8.40 31.94
CA ALA A 453 4.19 -6.97 32.23
C ALA A 453 4.36 -6.12 30.96
N LEU A 454 5.05 -6.63 29.93
CA LEU A 454 5.14 -5.96 28.63
C LEU A 454 3.79 -5.83 27.88
N VAL A 455 2.85 -6.75 28.11
CA VAL A 455 1.47 -6.60 27.61
C VAL A 455 0.76 -5.47 28.35
N GLY A 456 0.92 -5.40 29.68
CA GLY A 456 0.42 -4.29 30.49
C GLY A 456 1.00 -2.94 30.05
N PHE A 457 2.30 -2.90 29.78
CA PHE A 457 2.99 -1.70 29.32
C PHE A 457 2.45 -1.20 27.96
N MET A 458 2.28 -2.12 27.00
CA MET A 458 1.65 -1.83 25.70
C MET A 458 0.21 -1.30 25.86
N ASN A 459 -0.58 -1.87 26.77
CA ASN A 459 -1.98 -1.50 26.96
C ASN A 459 -2.17 -0.02 27.34
N THR A 460 -1.20 0.56 28.05
CA THR A 460 -1.22 1.99 28.37
C THR A 460 -0.61 2.82 27.24
N LEU A 461 0.56 2.42 26.72
CA LEU A 461 1.25 3.20 25.67
C LEU A 461 0.42 3.37 24.39
N LYS A 462 -0.40 2.38 24.01
CA LYS A 462 -1.29 2.51 22.85
C LYS A 462 -2.27 3.69 22.98
N LEU A 463 -2.69 4.01 24.21
CA LEU A 463 -3.63 5.10 24.50
C LEU A 463 -2.90 6.44 24.51
N GLU A 464 -1.74 6.49 25.15
CA GLU A 464 -0.89 7.70 25.19
C GLU A 464 -0.39 8.10 23.80
N GLY A 465 -0.12 7.11 22.94
CA GLY A 465 0.41 7.29 21.59
C GLY A 465 -0.63 7.58 20.50
N ALA A 466 -1.92 7.32 20.76
CA ALA A 466 -2.97 7.32 19.75
C ALA A 466 -3.07 8.65 18.98
N LYS A 467 -2.90 9.78 19.66
CA LYS A 467 -2.99 11.12 19.05
C LYS A 467 -1.79 11.48 18.15
N TYR A 468 -0.70 10.72 18.21
CA TYR A 468 0.57 11.03 17.55
C TYR A 468 0.95 9.96 16.50
N ASP A 469 -0.02 9.17 16.03
CA ASP A 469 0.22 7.97 15.19
C ASP A 469 1.33 7.04 15.74
N ILE A 470 1.38 6.86 17.07
CA ILE A 470 2.26 5.88 17.69
C ILE A 470 1.47 4.62 17.95
N LYS A 471 1.80 3.55 17.23
CA LYS A 471 1.17 2.23 17.38
C LYS A 471 2.09 1.32 18.20
N VAL A 472 1.52 0.64 19.19
CA VAL A 472 2.27 -0.28 20.06
C VAL A 472 1.58 -1.65 20.04
N ASN A 473 2.30 -2.69 19.64
CA ASN A 473 1.79 -4.05 19.58
C ASN A 473 2.76 -5.02 20.25
N THR A 474 2.29 -6.21 20.61
CA THR A 474 3.08 -7.22 21.30
C THR A 474 3.10 -8.52 20.53
N VAL A 475 4.28 -9.14 20.40
CA VAL A 475 4.47 -10.45 19.75
C VAL A 475 4.99 -11.46 20.77
N ALA A 476 4.39 -12.65 20.78
CA ALA A 476 4.84 -13.86 21.45
C ALA A 476 5.51 -14.77 20.40
N PRO A 477 6.83 -14.71 20.26
CA PRO A 477 7.54 -15.48 19.25
C PRO A 477 7.65 -16.96 19.64
N VAL A 478 7.58 -17.83 18.64
CA VAL A 478 7.90 -19.27 18.74
C VAL A 478 9.09 -19.55 17.83
N ALA A 479 10.25 -19.76 18.44
CA ALA A 479 11.47 -20.16 17.74
C ALA A 479 12.21 -21.22 18.57
N ALA A 480 12.93 -22.11 17.90
CA ALA A 480 13.66 -23.18 18.57
C ALA A 480 14.81 -22.59 19.38
N SER A 481 14.93 -23.04 20.63
CA SER A 481 16.15 -22.82 21.40
C SER A 481 17.13 -23.97 21.16
N ARG A 482 18.42 -23.75 21.40
CA ARG A 482 19.45 -24.81 21.28
C ARG A 482 19.13 -26.07 22.08
N LEU A 483 18.40 -25.96 23.19
CA LEU A 483 17.99 -27.08 24.06
C LEU A 483 16.82 -27.92 23.50
N MET A 484 16.05 -27.36 22.56
CA MET A 484 14.90 -28.05 21.95
C MET A 484 15.30 -28.83 20.69
N ALA A 485 16.53 -28.63 20.20
CA ALA A 485 17.00 -29.21 18.94
C ALA A 485 17.11 -30.75 19.00
N ASP A 486 17.40 -31.32 20.17
CA ASP A 486 17.59 -32.76 20.36
C ASP A 486 16.27 -33.53 20.61
N ILE A 487 15.18 -32.81 20.87
CA ILE A 487 13.89 -33.38 21.29
C ILE A 487 12.82 -33.24 20.19
N ILE A 488 12.98 -32.26 19.30
CA ILE A 488 12.01 -31.93 18.26
C ILE A 488 12.40 -32.62 16.94
N PRO A 489 11.45 -33.27 16.23
CA PRO A 489 11.71 -33.84 14.91
C PRO A 489 12.37 -32.83 13.95
N PRO A 490 13.37 -33.23 13.13
CA PRO A 490 14.12 -32.32 12.27
C PRO A 490 13.26 -31.43 11.36
N GLU A 491 12.15 -31.97 10.84
CA GLU A 491 11.20 -31.25 9.98
C GLU A 491 10.48 -30.09 10.69
N ILE A 492 10.24 -30.24 11.99
CA ILE A 492 9.63 -29.20 12.82
C ILE A 492 10.70 -28.18 13.22
N LEU A 493 11.90 -28.65 13.57
CA LEU A 493 13.05 -27.79 13.90
C LEU A 493 13.38 -26.83 12.76
N GLU A 494 13.30 -27.29 11.51
CA GLU A 494 13.52 -26.45 10.33
C GLU A 494 12.49 -25.32 10.19
N LYS A 495 11.26 -25.54 10.66
CA LYS A 495 10.19 -24.53 10.66
C LYS A 495 10.27 -23.61 11.88
N MET A 496 11.05 -23.92 12.91
CA MET A 496 11.19 -23.09 14.11
C MET A 496 12.30 -22.02 13.99
N LYS A 497 12.62 -21.63 12.75
CA LYS A 497 13.58 -20.57 12.42
C LYS A 497 13.02 -19.18 12.77
N PRO A 498 13.85 -18.24 13.31
CA PRO A 498 13.44 -16.86 13.61
C PRO A 498 12.80 -16.10 12.42
N GLU A 499 13.14 -16.50 11.20
CA GLU A 499 12.61 -16.01 9.92
C GLU A 499 11.09 -16.19 9.79
N PHE A 500 10.48 -17.15 10.49
CA PHE A 500 9.02 -17.32 10.51
C PHE A 500 8.30 -16.37 11.47
N VAL A 501 9.03 -15.61 12.28
CA VAL A 501 8.47 -14.58 13.17
C VAL A 501 8.57 -13.19 12.53
N ALA A 502 9.68 -12.95 11.82
CA ALA A 502 10.03 -11.64 11.28
C ALA A 502 8.95 -10.97 10.41
N PRO A 503 8.22 -11.67 9.52
CA PRO A 503 7.19 -11.05 8.69
C PRO A 503 6.13 -10.31 9.50
N LEU A 504 5.67 -10.88 10.62
CA LEU A 504 4.68 -10.23 11.48
C LEU A 504 5.26 -9.00 12.18
N VAL A 505 6.46 -9.12 12.74
CA VAL A 505 7.13 -8.00 13.43
C VAL A 505 7.37 -6.83 12.49
N LEU A 506 7.86 -7.10 11.27
CA LEU A 506 8.03 -6.10 10.23
C LEU A 506 6.69 -5.48 9.83
N PHE A 507 5.65 -6.28 9.59
CA PHE A 507 4.32 -5.74 9.25
C PHE A 507 3.77 -4.82 10.35
N LEU A 508 3.86 -5.22 11.62
CA LEU A 508 3.46 -4.40 12.77
C LEU A 508 4.30 -3.12 12.91
N SER A 509 5.53 -3.13 12.38
CA SER A 509 6.43 -1.98 12.34
C SER A 509 6.19 -1.07 11.13
N SER A 510 5.28 -1.42 10.21
CA SER A 510 5.09 -0.70 8.95
C SER A 510 4.05 0.42 9.05
N GLU A 511 4.12 1.37 8.12
CA GLU A 511 3.09 2.39 7.96
C GLU A 511 1.72 1.81 7.63
N LYS A 512 1.69 0.72 6.84
CA LYS A 512 0.48 -0.03 6.47
C LYS A 512 -0.16 -0.80 7.64
N CYS A 513 0.44 -0.85 8.83
CA CYS A 513 -0.13 -1.53 9.99
C CYS A 513 -1.45 -0.86 10.44
N PRO A 514 -2.60 -1.56 10.40
CA PRO A 514 -3.89 -0.96 10.73
C PRO A 514 -4.24 -1.03 12.22
N VAL A 515 -3.38 -1.63 13.06
CA VAL A 515 -3.72 -1.99 14.44
C VAL A 515 -2.73 -1.43 15.46
N THR A 516 -3.25 -1.11 16.64
CA THR A 516 -2.48 -0.85 17.85
C THR A 516 -3.13 -1.64 18.99
N GLY A 517 -2.37 -1.98 20.03
CA GLY A 517 -2.94 -2.58 21.21
C GLY A 517 -3.16 -4.08 21.17
N ARG A 518 -2.54 -4.80 20.23
CA ARG A 518 -2.84 -6.22 19.97
C ARG A 518 -1.68 -7.15 20.33
N ILE A 519 -2.03 -8.37 20.70
CA ILE A 519 -1.10 -9.45 21.04
C ILE A 519 -1.19 -10.51 19.96
N TYR A 520 -0.06 -10.97 19.46
CA TYR A 520 -0.01 -12.02 18.44
C TYR A 520 1.01 -13.10 18.78
N ASN A 521 0.68 -14.37 18.50
CA ASN A 521 1.71 -15.41 18.44
C ASN A 521 2.21 -15.54 17.00
N ALA A 522 3.51 -15.80 16.84
CA ALA A 522 4.13 -15.94 15.54
C ALA A 522 5.30 -16.94 15.58
N GLY A 523 5.34 -17.83 14.60
CA GLY A 523 6.42 -18.80 14.40
C GLY A 523 5.93 -19.98 13.58
N VAL A 524 6.82 -20.79 13.03
CA VAL A 524 6.50 -21.97 12.20
C VAL A 524 5.56 -21.73 11.01
N GLY A 525 5.42 -20.47 10.56
CA GLY A 525 4.46 -20.05 9.53
C GLY A 525 3.02 -19.88 10.05
N PHE A 526 2.81 -20.06 11.36
CA PHE A 526 1.55 -19.83 12.05
C PHE A 526 1.52 -18.44 12.69
N TYR A 527 0.42 -17.72 12.48
CA TYR A 527 0.17 -16.42 13.06
C TYR A 527 -1.26 -16.39 13.59
N ASN A 528 -1.43 -16.07 14.87
CA ASN A 528 -2.76 -15.84 15.42
C ASN A 528 -2.73 -14.68 16.41
N ARG A 529 -3.92 -14.20 16.73
CA ARG A 529 -4.13 -13.16 17.73
C ARG A 529 -4.47 -13.79 19.08
N ALA A 530 -3.82 -13.30 20.13
CA ALA A 530 -4.22 -13.53 21.52
C ALA A 530 -4.93 -12.27 22.05
N ALA A 531 -5.88 -12.44 22.98
CA ALA A 531 -6.66 -11.33 23.53
C ALA A 531 -7.06 -11.59 24.98
N VAL A 532 -7.20 -10.51 25.75
CA VAL A 532 -7.86 -10.51 27.06
C VAL A 532 -9.33 -10.18 26.84
N MET A 533 -10.21 -11.07 27.32
CA MET A 533 -11.65 -10.95 27.15
C MET A 533 -12.32 -10.87 28.52
N THR A 534 -13.39 -10.11 28.63
CA THR A 534 -14.22 -10.04 29.83
C THR A 534 -15.69 -10.21 29.46
N THR A 535 -16.43 -10.94 30.28
CA THR A 535 -17.86 -11.24 30.07
C THR A 535 -18.72 -10.13 30.67
N SER A 536 -20.02 -10.15 30.37
CA SER A 536 -20.96 -9.14 30.91
C SER A 536 -21.16 -9.23 32.44
N GLY A 537 -20.56 -10.22 33.11
CA GLY A 537 -20.73 -10.45 34.54
C GLY A 537 -22.14 -10.90 34.93
N THR A 538 -22.40 -10.98 36.24
CA THR A 538 -23.71 -11.30 36.82
C THR A 538 -23.94 -10.40 38.02
N VAL A 539 -25.12 -9.78 38.05
CA VAL A 539 -25.55 -9.00 39.22
C VAL A 539 -26.07 -9.95 40.29
N ILE A 540 -25.58 -9.78 41.51
CA ILE A 540 -26.03 -10.50 42.70
C ILE A 540 -26.55 -9.46 43.68
N GLY A 541 -27.79 -9.64 44.14
CA GLY A 541 -28.49 -8.67 44.97
C GLY A 541 -29.07 -7.49 44.19
N ASP A 542 -29.43 -6.44 44.93
CA ASP A 542 -30.16 -5.26 44.43
C ASP A 542 -29.31 -3.98 44.42
N GLY A 543 -28.02 -4.10 44.69
CA GLY A 543 -27.09 -2.98 44.83
C GLY A 543 -27.27 -2.18 46.14
N LYS A 544 -28.17 -2.60 47.04
CA LYS A 544 -28.39 -1.96 48.36
C LYS A 544 -27.86 -2.82 49.49
N LYS A 545 -28.05 -4.14 49.41
CA LYS A 545 -27.47 -5.11 50.35
C LYS A 545 -26.20 -5.71 49.76
N VAL A 546 -25.14 -5.78 50.57
CA VAL A 546 -23.91 -6.49 50.22
C VAL A 546 -24.20 -7.98 50.09
N PRO A 547 -23.88 -8.63 48.95
CA PRO A 547 -24.07 -10.07 48.80
C PRO A 547 -23.24 -10.88 49.79
N THR A 548 -23.78 -11.99 50.28
CA THR A 548 -23.02 -12.94 51.12
C THR A 548 -22.10 -13.82 50.28
N VAL A 549 -21.12 -14.46 50.91
CA VAL A 549 -20.22 -15.41 50.22
C VAL A 549 -20.98 -16.62 49.67
N GLU A 550 -22.06 -17.03 50.33
CA GLU A 550 -22.96 -18.09 49.87
C GLU A 550 -23.76 -17.67 48.63
N GLU A 551 -24.23 -16.42 48.57
CA GLU A 551 -24.93 -15.88 47.38
C GLU A 551 -23.98 -15.80 46.17
N VAL A 552 -22.70 -15.46 46.39
CA VAL A 552 -21.65 -15.54 45.36
C VAL A 552 -21.41 -16.99 44.93
N GLY A 553 -21.29 -17.91 45.87
CA GLY A 553 -21.12 -19.35 45.59
C GLY A 553 -22.29 -19.93 44.79
N ALA A 554 -23.53 -19.57 45.14
CA ALA A 554 -24.74 -20.01 44.42
C ALA A 554 -24.82 -19.46 42.99
N ALA A 555 -24.18 -18.32 42.72
CA ALA A 555 -24.12 -17.70 41.39
C ALA A 555 -22.88 -18.11 40.57
N TRP A 556 -22.02 -18.99 41.09
CA TRP A 556 -20.69 -19.27 40.52
C TRP A 556 -20.71 -19.65 39.03
N GLU A 557 -21.63 -20.51 38.61
CA GLU A 557 -21.77 -20.92 37.20
C GLU A 557 -22.02 -19.73 36.25
N LYS A 558 -22.75 -18.72 36.72
CA LYS A 558 -23.02 -17.50 35.95
C LYS A 558 -21.79 -16.58 35.93
N ILE A 559 -21.06 -16.50 37.04
CA ILE A 559 -19.83 -15.70 37.17
C ILE A 559 -18.75 -16.20 36.20
N VAL A 560 -18.53 -17.52 36.14
CA VAL A 560 -17.44 -18.11 35.34
C VAL A 560 -17.80 -18.34 33.87
N SER A 561 -19.05 -18.06 33.47
CA SER A 561 -19.50 -18.24 32.10
C SER A 561 -18.77 -17.30 31.13
N LEU A 562 -18.17 -17.86 30.08
CA LEU A 562 -17.55 -17.09 28.98
C LEU A 562 -18.55 -16.65 27.90
N LYS A 563 -19.85 -16.90 28.09
CA LYS A 563 -20.89 -16.51 27.13
C LYS A 563 -20.92 -14.98 27.00
N GLY A 564 -20.79 -14.50 25.76
CA GLY A 564 -20.80 -13.06 25.48
C GLY A 564 -19.51 -12.33 25.87
N ALA A 565 -18.41 -13.05 26.10
CA ALA A 565 -17.10 -12.43 26.33
C ALA A 565 -16.71 -11.50 25.18
N ARG A 566 -16.19 -10.31 25.52
CA ARG A 566 -15.73 -9.31 24.56
C ARG A 566 -14.41 -8.68 25.00
N GLU A 567 -13.72 -8.04 24.07
CA GLU A 567 -12.54 -7.25 24.36
C GLU A 567 -12.91 -5.83 24.78
N TYR A 568 -12.10 -5.25 25.66
CA TYR A 568 -12.20 -3.84 26.04
C TYR A 568 -10.96 -3.09 25.54
N GLY A 569 -11.17 -1.91 24.97
CA GLY A 569 -10.07 -1.08 24.47
C GLY A 569 -9.29 -0.43 25.60
N GLN A 570 -10.01 -0.02 26.65
CA GLN A 570 -9.53 0.74 27.80
C GLN A 570 -10.39 0.45 29.04
N LEU A 571 -9.92 0.90 30.21
CA LEU A 571 -10.57 0.66 31.51
C LEU A 571 -11.99 1.25 31.61
N SER A 572 -12.21 2.45 31.08
CA SER A 572 -13.50 3.15 31.19
C SER A 572 -14.64 2.38 30.53
N ASP A 573 -14.36 1.65 29.44
CA ASP A 573 -15.36 0.87 28.71
C ASP A 573 -15.88 -0.28 29.58
N LEU A 574 -14.99 -0.94 30.33
CA LEU A 574 -15.35 -1.98 31.29
C LEU A 574 -16.13 -1.43 32.49
N MET A 575 -15.68 -0.30 33.04
CA MET A 575 -16.36 0.36 34.16
C MET A 575 -17.78 0.81 33.80
N GLY A 576 -17.99 1.29 32.56
CA GLY A 576 -19.31 1.65 32.05
C GLY A 576 -20.30 0.49 32.10
N ASP A 577 -19.88 -0.71 31.68
CA ASP A 577 -20.73 -1.91 31.77
C ASP A 577 -21.05 -2.30 33.21
N MET A 578 -20.06 -2.24 34.10
CA MET A 578 -20.27 -2.61 35.51
C MET A 578 -21.24 -1.64 36.20
N LEU A 579 -21.14 -0.33 35.92
CA LEU A 579 -22.02 0.67 36.51
C LEU A 579 -23.45 0.59 35.96
N THR A 580 -23.59 0.26 34.67
CA THR A 580 -24.92 0.14 34.01
C THR A 580 -25.58 -1.22 34.25
N ALA A 581 -24.88 -2.19 34.84
CA ALA A 581 -25.45 -3.51 35.17
C ALA A 581 -26.69 -3.42 36.09
N PHE A 582 -26.81 -2.35 36.87
CA PHE A 582 -27.97 -2.07 37.75
C PHE A 582 -29.07 -1.22 37.09
N ALA A 583 -28.87 -0.73 35.86
CA ALA A 583 -29.85 0.09 35.16
C ALA A 583 -31.00 -0.76 34.59
N PRO A 584 -32.26 -0.28 34.60
CA PRO A 584 -33.36 -0.97 33.96
C PRO A 584 -33.08 -1.13 32.47
N LYS A 585 -33.18 -2.37 31.95
CA LYS A 585 -33.02 -2.62 30.51
C LYS A 585 -34.19 -1.95 29.75
N PRO A 586 -33.94 -1.25 28.64
CA PRO A 586 -35.03 -0.69 27.83
C PRO A 586 -35.97 -1.82 27.39
N GLU A 587 -37.27 -1.61 27.56
CA GLU A 587 -38.29 -2.52 27.05
C GLU A 587 -38.08 -2.69 25.55
N LYS A 588 -37.94 -3.93 25.09
CA LYS A 588 -37.97 -4.24 23.67
C LYS A 588 -39.34 -3.82 23.16
N ILE A 589 -39.39 -2.75 22.38
CA ILE A 589 -40.56 -2.44 21.56
C ILE A 589 -40.70 -3.62 20.58
N THR A 590 -41.70 -4.46 20.84
CA THR A 590 -42.06 -5.65 20.05
C THR A 590 -42.58 -5.28 18.67
#